data_AF-A0A660PY94-F1
#
_entry.id   AF-A0A660PY94-F1
#
_cell.length_a   1.000
_cell.length_b   1.000
_cell.length_c   1.000
_cell.angle_alpha   90.00
_cell.angle_beta   90.00
_cell.angle_gamma   90.00
#
_symmetry.space_group_name_H-M   'P 1'
#
loop_
_entity.id
_entity.type
_entity.pdbx_description
1 polymer ?
#
loop_
_entity_poly.entity_id
_entity_poly.type
_entity_poly.pdbx_seq_one_letter_code
_entity_poly.pdbx_strand_id
1 'polypeptide(L)'
;MMNMQIFSGNRIGRFLVAVVLSTVVLLTLTFDCSLGATFVVNSQVDSHDANPGDAIAQDILARCTFRAAIEEATTLAGADTIIVPGEYSPILLQLGSIYVGDNGTVIIGDTDYPTIDGSGNPPNSHTLILTSDSNMVEGLTFRNSRGDAVVIEGAQNIVGGTHSEQRCVFLNNGLDNDQAAAIAIEGSQAYGNAVVGCFIGMYGNGTLVDGNRNGIRLGYDTHDNSVGTSDTGEGNLISGNEGYGVTITDRSYANTITGNYIGPNISGDVGPGNDGGGILLSNGACANIVGGSTSSHRNLISANSGDGITLIGSDVELNIIEGNIIGLEMSGRYLLGNGGDGIRLCSGAHDNQVGSSDTTTINVISGNNGSGVHISGTGTENNTIIDNIIGLAINGYTPQGNGRYSGDGILIDSSARNNYIGGSIESERNTISGNIGFGVHINGPGTNSNSVTGNFIGTSFNGSSSAYNQGGVAITNGAQYNEVGGSIEGEGNVISGNRSSLFPLGGGVLIYNTGTNHNRVRGNIIGLNIKGMNALLNGSAGVIIGDGAQWNVIGGETESEGNVISGN
;
A
#
# COMPACT_ATOMS: atom_id res chain seq x y z
N MET A 1 10.80 56.73 41.76
CA MET A 1 12.04 57.19 42.40
C MET A 1 12.84 55.95 42.74
N MET A 2 13.71 55.49 41.83
CA MET A 2 15.11 55.91 41.67
C MET A 2 16.04 55.24 42.70
N ASN A 3 16.97 54.45 42.17
CA ASN A 3 18.33 54.21 42.67
C ASN A 3 18.55 53.32 43.92
N MET A 4 19.68 52.63 44.12
CA MET A 4 20.89 52.28 43.35
C MET A 4 21.86 51.64 44.38
N GLN A 5 22.50 50.52 44.01
CA GLN A 5 23.88 50.03 44.35
C GLN A 5 24.45 50.03 45.79
N ILE A 6 25.54 49.32 46.20
CA ILE A 6 26.37 48.12 45.92
C ILE A 6 27.29 48.02 47.19
N PHE A 7 27.93 46.86 47.42
CA PHE A 7 29.23 46.61 48.12
C PHE A 7 29.13 46.38 49.64
N SER A 8 29.89 45.49 50.30
CA SER A 8 30.90 44.47 49.95
C SER A 8 31.19 43.69 51.25
N GLY A 9 31.98 42.62 51.21
CA GLY A 9 32.89 42.36 52.34
C GLY A 9 32.82 40.98 53.00
N ASN A 10 33.36 40.00 52.28
CA ASN A 10 34.06 38.80 52.72
C ASN A 10 34.56 38.68 54.19
N ARG A 11 34.41 37.44 54.71
CA ARG A 11 35.46 36.55 55.28
C ARG A 11 35.66 36.40 56.80
N ILE A 12 35.42 35.13 57.20
CA ILE A 12 36.25 34.21 58.03
C ILE A 12 36.16 34.33 59.55
N GLY A 13 35.76 33.23 60.21
CA GLY A 13 36.01 33.02 61.65
C GLY A 13 35.33 31.80 62.29
N ARG A 14 35.77 30.61 61.90
CA ARG A 14 35.51 29.26 62.46
C ARG A 14 35.25 29.19 63.99
N PHE A 15 34.28 28.37 64.40
CA PHE A 15 34.40 27.46 65.57
C PHE A 15 33.68 26.12 65.33
N LEU A 16 34.34 25.05 65.77
CA LEU A 16 34.06 23.63 65.52
C LEU A 16 32.95 23.06 66.42
N VAL A 17 32.13 22.19 65.81
CA VAL A 17 31.61 20.88 66.27
C VAL A 17 30.64 20.80 67.45
N ALA A 18 29.39 20.44 67.11
CA ALA A 18 28.64 19.39 67.80
C ALA A 18 27.84 18.59 66.77
N VAL A 19 28.12 17.29 66.71
CA VAL A 19 27.42 16.28 65.89
C VAL A 19 26.15 15.85 66.62
N VAL A 20 24.98 15.96 65.98
CA VAL A 20 23.85 15.03 66.15
C VAL A 20 23.13 14.90 64.80
N LEU A 21 22.88 13.65 64.43
CA LEU A 21 22.34 13.13 63.18
C LEU A 21 21.05 13.79 62.69
N SER A 22 20.99 14.11 61.40
CA SER A 22 19.78 13.96 60.60
C SER A 22 20.13 13.19 59.31
N THR A 23 19.51 12.03 59.16
CA THR A 23 19.58 11.19 57.95
C THR A 23 18.85 11.91 56.82
N VAL A 24 19.61 12.61 55.98
CA VAL A 24 19.16 12.97 54.63
C VAL A 24 19.40 11.73 53.77
N VAL A 25 18.34 10.95 53.53
CA VAL A 25 18.30 10.03 52.39
C VAL A 25 18.28 10.92 51.16
N LEU A 26 19.46 11.22 50.64
CA LEU A 26 19.62 11.76 49.30
C LEU A 26 19.29 10.60 48.37
N LEU A 27 18.02 10.47 47.99
CA LEU A 27 17.64 9.61 46.88
C LEU A 27 18.19 10.30 45.62
N THR A 28 19.46 10.02 45.32
CA THR A 28 19.99 10.25 43.98
C THR A 28 19.20 9.33 43.07
N LEU A 29 18.23 9.87 42.34
CA LEU A 29 17.84 9.28 41.06
C LEU A 29 19.07 9.39 40.16
N THR A 30 19.97 8.42 40.27
CA THR A 30 20.91 8.12 39.21
C THR A 30 20.06 7.60 38.07
N PHE A 31 19.79 8.46 37.09
CA PHE A 31 19.64 7.95 35.75
C PHE A 31 21.03 7.41 35.41
N ASP A 32 21.25 6.12 35.64
CA ASP A 32 22.34 5.42 34.99
C ASP A 32 22.00 5.42 33.50
N CYS A 33 22.42 6.48 32.81
CA CYS A 33 22.65 6.42 31.38
C CYS A 33 23.86 5.49 31.23
N SER A 34 23.59 4.18 31.23
CA SER A 34 24.59 3.17 30.87
C SER A 34 25.08 3.51 29.46
N LEU A 35 26.39 3.61 29.32
CA LEU A 35 27.05 4.02 28.09
C LEU A 35 27.05 2.81 27.16
N GLY A 36 26.36 2.91 26.02
CA GLY A 36 26.22 1.80 25.07
C GLY A 36 27.55 1.21 24.64
N ALA A 37 27.62 -0.12 24.58
CA ALA A 37 28.74 -0.90 24.10
C ALA A 37 28.75 -0.98 22.56
N THR A 38 29.91 -1.34 22.00
CA THR A 38 30.04 -1.63 20.56
C THR A 38 30.70 -2.98 20.36
N PHE A 39 29.99 -3.88 19.68
CA PHE A 39 30.45 -5.24 19.37
C PHE A 39 30.75 -5.36 17.89
N VAL A 40 31.95 -5.85 17.54
CA VAL A 40 32.35 -6.10 16.15
C VAL A 40 32.38 -7.60 15.93
N VAL A 41 31.49 -8.11 15.09
CA VAL A 41 31.43 -9.53 14.72
C VAL A 41 32.71 -9.90 13.98
N ASN A 42 33.37 -10.98 14.40
CA ASN A 42 34.63 -11.45 13.81
C ASN A 42 34.62 -12.94 13.40
N SER A 43 33.48 -13.61 13.53
CA SER A 43 33.32 -15.02 13.21
C SER A 43 31.97 -15.32 12.55
N GLN A 44 32.02 -16.18 11.54
CA GLN A 44 30.84 -16.71 10.81
C GLN A 44 30.19 -17.90 11.49
N VAL A 45 30.86 -18.48 12.49
CA VAL A 45 30.29 -19.59 13.25
C VAL A 45 29.16 -19.07 14.10
N ASP A 46 28.15 -19.89 14.26
CA ASP A 46 27.04 -19.61 15.15
C ASP A 46 27.25 -20.29 16.50
N SER A 47 27.50 -19.49 17.53
CA SER A 47 27.66 -19.96 18.90
C SER A 47 27.26 -18.87 19.89
N HIS A 48 26.71 -19.31 21.02
CA HIS A 48 26.29 -18.47 22.14
C HIS A 48 27.48 -17.71 22.74
N ASP A 49 27.21 -16.55 23.32
CA ASP A 49 28.16 -15.85 24.16
C ASP A 49 28.56 -16.71 25.39
N ALA A 50 29.83 -16.69 25.80
CA ALA A 50 30.28 -17.55 26.89
C ALA A 50 29.81 -17.06 28.27
N ASN A 51 29.63 -15.74 28.46
CA ASN A 51 29.26 -15.14 29.73
C ASN A 51 28.37 -13.89 29.54
N PRO A 52 27.08 -14.07 29.19
CA PRO A 52 26.22 -12.92 28.89
C PRO A 52 26.20 -11.86 30.00
N GLY A 53 26.40 -10.60 29.63
CA GLY A 53 26.39 -9.42 30.50
C GLY A 53 27.74 -9.03 31.08
N ASP A 54 28.85 -9.58 30.59
CA ASP A 54 30.21 -9.24 31.01
C ASP A 54 30.87 -8.10 30.20
N ALA A 55 30.12 -7.52 29.27
CA ALA A 55 30.50 -6.52 28.27
C ALA A 55 31.48 -7.01 27.19
N ILE A 56 31.61 -8.33 27.00
CA ILE A 56 32.49 -8.95 26.02
C ILE A 56 31.74 -10.06 25.26
N ALA A 57 31.24 -9.73 24.07
CA ALA A 57 30.61 -10.71 23.18
C ALA A 57 31.63 -11.72 22.61
N GLN A 58 31.86 -12.84 23.30
CA GLN A 58 32.81 -13.88 22.92
C GLN A 58 32.32 -15.29 23.29
N ASP A 59 32.36 -16.19 22.30
CA ASP A 59 32.18 -17.61 22.55
C ASP A 59 33.35 -18.25 23.34
N ILE A 60 33.25 -19.55 23.63
CA ILE A 60 34.29 -20.30 24.36
C ILE A 60 35.67 -20.32 23.66
N LEU A 61 35.75 -19.93 22.39
CA LEU A 61 36.97 -19.83 21.59
C LEU A 61 37.41 -18.37 21.40
N ALA A 62 36.87 -17.43 22.17
CA ALA A 62 37.13 -15.99 22.11
C ALA A 62 36.75 -15.34 20.76
N ARG A 63 35.70 -15.85 20.11
CA ARG A 63 35.18 -15.33 18.85
C ARG A 63 33.88 -14.56 19.10
N CYS A 64 33.77 -13.36 18.54
CA CYS A 64 32.54 -12.59 18.52
C CYS A 64 31.69 -13.05 17.32
N THR A 65 30.69 -13.89 17.57
CA THR A 65 29.71 -14.31 16.56
C THR A 65 28.55 -13.32 16.53
N PHE A 66 27.75 -13.32 15.46
CA PHE A 66 26.55 -12.47 15.41
C PHE A 66 25.57 -12.78 16.55
N ARG A 67 25.38 -14.07 16.84
CA ARG A 67 24.56 -14.50 17.97
C ARG A 67 25.11 -14.00 19.31
N ALA A 68 26.41 -14.21 19.59
CA ALA A 68 27.03 -13.76 20.82
C ALA A 68 26.95 -12.24 20.98
N ALA A 69 27.13 -11.48 19.90
CA ALA A 69 27.00 -10.02 19.91
C ALA A 69 25.60 -9.56 20.31
N ILE A 70 24.56 -10.20 19.76
CA ILE A 70 23.18 -9.88 20.10
C ILE A 70 22.88 -10.28 21.54
N GLU A 71 23.24 -11.50 21.95
CA GLU A 71 22.97 -11.98 23.32
C GLU A 71 23.61 -11.09 24.38
N GLU A 72 24.85 -10.66 24.14
CA GLU A 72 25.53 -9.70 25.01
C GLU A 72 24.81 -8.35 25.02
N ALA A 73 24.51 -7.81 23.84
CA ALA A 73 23.79 -6.55 23.66
C ALA A 73 22.35 -6.56 24.16
N THR A 74 21.79 -7.72 24.49
CA THR A 74 20.46 -7.87 25.12
C THR A 74 20.51 -8.10 26.63
N THR A 75 21.71 -8.33 27.17
CA THR A 75 21.92 -8.58 28.60
C THR A 75 22.48 -7.34 29.30
N LEU A 76 23.15 -6.47 28.55
CA LEU A 76 23.65 -5.20 29.05
C LEU A 76 22.52 -4.18 29.27
N ALA A 77 22.85 -3.06 29.88
CA ALA A 77 21.94 -1.93 29.98
C ALA A 77 22.34 -0.88 28.96
N GLY A 78 21.36 -0.30 28.27
CA GLY A 78 21.58 0.81 27.33
C GLY A 78 21.51 0.38 25.88
N ALA A 79 21.54 1.37 24.99
CA ALA A 79 21.48 1.15 23.55
C ALA A 79 22.87 0.78 23.01
N ASP A 80 23.03 -0.47 22.59
CA ASP A 80 24.29 -1.00 22.09
C ASP A 80 24.37 -0.98 20.55
N THR A 81 25.59 -1.00 20.02
CA THR A 81 25.84 -1.06 18.57
C THR A 81 26.53 -2.36 18.19
N ILE A 82 25.97 -3.08 17.22
CA ILE A 82 26.56 -4.29 16.65
C ILE A 82 26.97 -4.00 15.21
N ILE A 83 28.26 -4.15 14.94
CA ILE A 83 28.85 -3.98 13.63
C ILE A 83 29.13 -5.36 13.05
N VAL A 84 28.57 -5.62 11.87
CA VAL A 84 28.85 -6.81 11.07
C VAL A 84 29.72 -6.39 9.86
N PRO A 85 31.02 -6.70 9.85
CA PRO A 85 31.89 -6.42 8.70
C PRO A 85 31.48 -7.24 7.45
N GLY A 86 31.54 -6.65 6.26
CA GLY A 86 31.16 -7.34 5.02
C GLY A 86 32.24 -8.23 4.38
N GLU A 87 33.42 -8.36 5.00
CA GLU A 87 34.47 -9.29 4.52
C GLU A 87 34.09 -10.78 4.70
N TYR A 88 32.96 -11.07 5.35
CA TYR A 88 32.53 -12.44 5.64
C TYR A 88 31.70 -13.04 4.49
N SER A 89 32.09 -14.24 4.03
CA SER A 89 31.14 -15.23 3.49
C SER A 89 29.93 -15.40 4.42
N PRO A 90 28.79 -15.92 3.94
CA PRO A 90 27.52 -15.90 4.67
C PRO A 90 27.67 -16.40 6.12
N ILE A 91 27.19 -15.61 7.08
CA ILE A 91 27.08 -16.00 8.49
C ILE A 91 25.96 -17.05 8.54
N LEU A 92 26.35 -18.32 8.70
CA LEU A 92 25.40 -19.43 8.74
C LEU A 92 24.89 -19.61 10.16
N LEU A 93 23.58 -19.44 10.36
CA LEU A 93 22.96 -19.68 11.65
C LEU A 93 22.53 -21.15 11.79
N GLN A 94 23.00 -21.80 12.86
CA GLN A 94 22.63 -23.14 13.28
C GLN A 94 22.03 -23.05 14.70
N LEU A 95 20.69 -23.16 14.78
CA LEU A 95 19.83 -23.28 15.99
C LEU A 95 19.29 -22.00 16.64
N GLY A 96 18.23 -21.38 16.11
CA GLY A 96 17.29 -20.54 16.87
C GLY A 96 17.05 -19.15 16.27
N SER A 97 15.91 -18.55 16.62
CA SER A 97 15.65 -17.14 16.37
C SER A 97 16.58 -16.29 17.24
N ILE A 98 17.17 -15.25 16.66
CA ILE A 98 17.93 -14.25 17.40
C ILE A 98 16.94 -13.20 17.91
N TYR A 99 17.02 -12.84 19.20
CA TYR A 99 16.13 -11.85 19.81
C TYR A 99 16.90 -10.57 20.11
N VAL A 100 16.32 -9.43 19.74
CA VAL A 100 16.75 -8.12 20.23
C VAL A 100 15.75 -7.69 21.31
N GLY A 101 16.23 -7.64 22.55
CA GLY A 101 15.45 -7.36 23.75
C GLY A 101 15.76 -6.01 24.40
N ASP A 102 16.85 -5.35 24.00
CA ASP A 102 17.23 -4.03 24.52
C ASP A 102 16.78 -2.92 23.57
N ASN A 103 16.29 -1.83 24.15
CA ASN A 103 15.76 -0.70 23.38
C ASN A 103 16.89 0.16 22.79
N GLY A 104 16.71 0.61 21.55
CA GLY A 104 17.68 1.48 20.89
C GLY A 104 18.89 0.77 20.31
N THR A 105 18.89 -0.57 20.28
CA THR A 105 19.99 -1.36 19.71
C THR A 105 20.12 -1.07 18.22
N VAL A 106 21.35 -0.82 17.78
CA VAL A 106 21.67 -0.52 16.38
C VAL A 106 22.51 -1.66 15.80
N ILE A 107 21.97 -2.33 14.78
CA ILE A 107 22.64 -3.42 14.06
C ILE A 107 22.97 -2.95 12.65
N ILE A 108 24.25 -2.81 12.33
CA ILE A 108 24.72 -2.25 11.07
C ILE A 108 25.62 -3.26 10.35
N GLY A 109 25.31 -3.51 9.07
CA GLY A 109 26.25 -4.10 8.13
C GLY A 109 27.16 -3.03 7.49
N ASP A 110 28.47 -3.28 7.46
CA ASP A 110 29.45 -2.40 6.79
C ASP A 110 29.60 -2.77 5.30
N THR A 111 30.57 -2.18 4.58
CA THR A 111 30.85 -2.36 3.13
C THR A 111 30.53 -3.76 2.60
N ASP A 112 29.78 -3.85 1.49
CA ASP A 112 29.37 -5.07 0.77
C ASP A 112 28.17 -5.87 1.35
N TYR A 113 27.40 -5.31 2.28
CA TYR A 113 26.15 -5.88 2.85
C TYR A 113 26.32 -7.32 3.39
N PRO A 114 26.84 -7.49 4.61
CA PRO A 114 27.02 -8.80 5.22
C PRO A 114 25.77 -9.67 5.13
N THR A 115 25.98 -10.94 4.82
CA THR A 115 24.89 -11.90 4.62
C THR A 115 24.67 -12.74 5.87
N ILE A 116 23.43 -12.76 6.34
CA ILE A 116 22.91 -13.67 7.37
C ILE A 116 22.11 -14.77 6.65
N ASP A 117 22.57 -16.01 6.76
CA ASP A 117 21.98 -17.18 6.12
C ASP A 117 21.29 -18.06 7.16
N GLY A 118 19.96 -18.09 7.09
CA GLY A 118 19.11 -18.86 8.01
C GLY A 118 18.94 -20.33 7.64
N SER A 119 19.62 -20.85 6.61
CA SER A 119 19.39 -22.22 6.10
C SER A 119 19.68 -23.33 7.10
N GLY A 120 20.56 -23.06 8.09
CA GLY A 120 20.90 -23.98 9.18
C GLY A 120 19.96 -23.94 10.38
N ASN A 121 18.96 -23.04 10.39
CA ASN A 121 17.99 -22.94 11.48
C ASN A 121 16.95 -24.10 11.45
N PRO A 122 16.27 -24.35 12.58
CA PRO A 122 15.19 -25.35 12.65
C PRO A 122 14.06 -25.06 11.66
N PRO A 123 13.28 -26.08 11.27
CA PRO A 123 12.13 -25.85 10.41
C PRO A 123 11.15 -24.84 11.00
N ASN A 124 10.64 -23.94 10.15
CA ASN A 124 9.71 -22.84 10.49
C ASN A 124 10.23 -21.78 11.48
N SER A 125 11.51 -21.76 11.85
CA SER A 125 12.02 -20.71 12.74
C SER A 125 12.36 -19.43 11.99
N HIS A 126 12.11 -18.29 12.64
CA HIS A 126 12.53 -16.97 12.15
C HIS A 126 14.04 -16.79 12.31
N THR A 127 14.63 -15.86 11.53
CA THR A 127 16.05 -15.56 11.62
C THR A 127 16.35 -14.52 12.71
N LEU A 128 15.64 -13.38 12.70
CA LEU A 128 15.77 -12.28 13.67
C LEU A 128 14.39 -11.86 14.17
N ILE A 129 14.27 -11.59 15.48
CA ILE A 129 13.06 -11.11 16.14
C ILE A 129 13.41 -9.87 16.97
N LEU A 130 12.73 -8.76 16.68
CA LEU A 130 12.86 -7.49 17.41
C LEU A 130 11.69 -7.40 18.41
N THR A 131 11.96 -7.77 19.67
CA THR A 131 10.95 -7.70 20.75
C THR A 131 10.95 -6.36 21.47
N SER A 132 12.05 -5.62 21.35
CA SER A 132 12.24 -4.31 21.97
C SER A 132 11.90 -3.15 21.03
N ASP A 133 11.91 -1.94 21.58
CA ASP A 133 11.52 -0.73 20.88
C ASP A 133 12.73 0.04 20.33
N SER A 134 12.48 0.88 19.32
CA SER A 134 13.43 1.89 18.82
C SER A 134 14.74 1.34 18.28
N ASN A 135 14.78 0.08 17.83
CA ASN A 135 15.99 -0.51 17.24
C ASN A 135 16.12 -0.17 15.77
N MET A 136 17.35 -0.28 15.26
CA MET A 136 17.67 -0.07 13.84
C MET A 136 18.42 -1.27 13.28
N VAL A 137 17.97 -1.78 12.13
CA VAL A 137 18.63 -2.87 11.40
C VAL A 137 18.94 -2.39 9.99
N GLU A 138 20.21 -2.13 9.70
CA GLU A 138 20.66 -1.47 8.47
C GLU A 138 21.77 -2.26 7.78
N GLY A 139 21.79 -2.23 6.44
CA GLY A 139 22.92 -2.71 5.64
C GLY A 139 23.14 -4.23 5.63
N LEU A 140 22.12 -5.02 5.96
CA LEU A 140 22.22 -6.48 6.05
C LEU A 140 21.47 -7.21 4.94
N THR A 141 22.03 -8.33 4.49
CA THR A 141 21.35 -9.27 3.60
C THR A 141 20.83 -10.47 4.40
N PHE A 142 19.53 -10.70 4.42
CA PHE A 142 18.89 -11.88 5.01
C PHE A 142 18.49 -12.87 3.92
N ARG A 143 18.91 -14.13 4.05
CA ARG A 143 18.54 -15.15 3.07
C ARG A 143 18.27 -16.53 3.64
N ASN A 144 17.53 -17.32 2.89
CA ASN A 144 17.26 -18.74 3.18
C ASN A 144 16.65 -18.97 4.58
N SER A 145 15.92 -17.99 5.10
CA SER A 145 15.23 -18.15 6.39
C SER A 145 14.16 -19.24 6.28
N ARG A 146 14.03 -20.04 7.33
CA ARG A 146 13.11 -21.19 7.38
C ARG A 146 11.66 -20.73 7.55
N GLY A 147 11.41 -19.75 8.42
CA GLY A 147 10.20 -18.93 8.51
C GLY A 147 10.48 -17.50 8.02
N ASP A 148 9.89 -16.50 8.68
CA ASP A 148 10.13 -15.10 8.36
C ASP A 148 11.59 -14.69 8.59
N ALA A 149 12.13 -13.79 7.77
CA ALA A 149 13.52 -13.34 7.94
C ALA A 149 13.68 -12.41 9.14
N VAL A 150 12.86 -11.36 9.22
CA VAL A 150 12.82 -10.44 10.35
C VAL A 150 11.38 -10.34 10.86
N VAL A 151 11.18 -10.57 12.15
CA VAL A 151 9.92 -10.33 12.85
C VAL A 151 10.08 -9.12 13.77
N ILE A 152 9.10 -8.21 13.77
CA ILE A 152 9.07 -7.01 14.61
C ILE A 152 7.84 -7.07 15.49
N GLU A 153 8.04 -7.18 16.80
CA GLU A 153 6.99 -7.23 17.81
C GLU A 153 6.97 -5.97 18.69
N GLY A 154 8.11 -5.28 18.82
CA GLY A 154 8.23 -4.00 19.51
C GLY A 154 7.88 -2.79 18.63
N ALA A 155 7.87 -1.61 19.24
CA ALA A 155 7.48 -0.35 18.62
C ALA A 155 8.68 0.44 18.06
N GLN A 156 8.43 1.32 17.09
CA GLN A 156 9.39 2.32 16.61
C GLN A 156 10.71 1.76 16.05
N ASN A 157 10.73 0.49 15.64
CA ASN A 157 11.88 -0.13 15.01
C ASN A 157 11.98 0.25 13.54
N ILE A 158 13.20 0.31 13.02
CA ILE A 158 13.49 0.63 11.62
C ILE A 158 14.27 -0.52 11.00
N VAL A 159 13.80 -1.01 9.85
CA VAL A 159 14.51 -1.98 9.00
C VAL A 159 14.83 -1.34 7.66
N GLY A 160 16.12 -1.27 7.35
CA GLY A 160 16.67 -0.57 6.19
C GLY A 160 16.91 0.92 6.47
N GLY A 161 17.04 1.71 5.40
CA GLY A 161 17.31 3.14 5.51
C GLY A 161 17.33 3.84 4.15
N THR A 162 17.63 5.13 4.17
CA THR A 162 17.50 6.02 3.01
C THR A 162 18.74 6.05 2.12
N HIS A 163 19.90 5.76 2.69
CA HIS A 163 21.17 5.70 1.98
C HIS A 163 21.46 4.27 1.50
N SER A 164 22.27 4.14 0.45
CA SER A 164 22.62 2.84 -0.15
C SER A 164 23.08 1.83 0.90
N GLU A 165 24.07 2.19 1.69
CA GLU A 165 24.71 1.38 2.72
C GLU A 165 23.75 0.92 3.82
N GLN A 166 22.61 1.59 4.00
CA GLN A 166 21.62 1.24 5.02
C GLN A 166 20.60 0.22 4.52
N ARG A 167 20.56 -0.05 3.21
CA ARG A 167 19.53 -0.91 2.60
C ARG A 167 19.69 -2.35 3.06
N CYS A 168 18.61 -2.92 3.57
CA CYS A 168 18.54 -4.35 3.83
C CYS A 168 18.03 -5.10 2.59
N VAL A 169 18.53 -6.31 2.38
CA VAL A 169 18.20 -7.16 1.23
C VAL A 169 17.64 -8.49 1.72
N PHE A 170 16.53 -8.96 1.13
CA PHE A 170 15.82 -10.16 1.57
C PHE A 170 15.58 -11.13 0.42
N LEU A 171 16.17 -12.33 0.50
CA LEU A 171 16.23 -13.29 -0.61
C LEU A 171 15.85 -14.70 -0.16
N ASN A 172 14.99 -15.39 -0.90
CA ASN A 172 14.67 -16.81 -0.69
C ASN A 172 14.26 -17.17 0.76
N ASN A 173 13.52 -16.29 1.44
CA ASN A 173 13.04 -16.53 2.81
C ASN A 173 11.66 -17.19 2.84
N GLY A 174 11.37 -17.91 3.93
CA GLY A 174 10.13 -18.66 4.12
C GLY A 174 10.17 -20.09 3.57
N LEU A 175 11.34 -20.74 3.58
CA LEU A 175 11.54 -22.03 2.92
C LEU A 175 10.54 -23.12 3.33
N ASP A 176 10.10 -23.11 4.60
CA ASP A 176 9.24 -24.15 5.17
C ASP A 176 7.80 -23.67 5.46
N ASN A 177 7.48 -22.39 5.25
CA ASN A 177 6.20 -21.79 5.59
C ASN A 177 5.68 -20.86 4.48
N ASP A 178 4.60 -21.25 3.81
CA ASP A 178 3.98 -20.47 2.73
C ASP A 178 3.40 -19.12 3.18
N GLN A 179 3.18 -18.94 4.49
CA GLN A 179 2.70 -17.68 5.09
C GLN A 179 3.83 -16.78 5.59
N ALA A 180 5.08 -17.24 5.54
CA ALA A 180 6.21 -16.43 5.96
C ALA A 180 6.43 -15.25 5.00
N ALA A 181 6.89 -14.15 5.55
CA ALA A 181 7.30 -12.94 4.85
C ALA A 181 8.81 -12.73 4.97
N ALA A 182 9.38 -11.90 4.10
CA ALA A 182 10.72 -11.39 4.34
C ALA A 182 10.77 -10.58 5.64
N ILE A 183 9.77 -9.72 5.86
CA ILE A 183 9.61 -8.93 7.07
C ILE A 183 8.17 -9.06 7.55
N ALA A 184 7.99 -9.47 8.81
CA ALA A 184 6.70 -9.52 9.48
C ALA A 184 6.69 -8.52 10.64
N ILE A 185 5.67 -7.67 10.69
CA ILE A 185 5.39 -6.76 11.79
C ILE A 185 4.12 -7.25 12.45
N GLU A 186 4.21 -7.67 13.71
CA GLU A 186 3.19 -8.48 14.35
C GLU A 186 2.92 -8.05 15.79
N GLY A 187 1.63 -8.05 16.15
CA GLY A 187 1.19 -7.81 17.51
C GLY A 187 0.77 -6.36 17.74
N SER A 188 -0.11 -6.18 18.73
CA SER A 188 -0.64 -4.87 19.09
C SER A 188 0.38 -3.93 19.74
N GLN A 189 1.58 -4.43 20.06
CA GLN A 189 2.69 -3.59 20.54
C GLN A 189 3.60 -3.13 19.40
N ALA A 190 3.49 -3.73 18.21
CA ALA A 190 4.25 -3.32 17.06
C ALA A 190 3.59 -2.10 16.42
N TYR A 191 3.96 -0.90 16.87
CA TYR A 191 3.48 0.35 16.29
C TYR A 191 4.60 1.34 16.00
N GLY A 192 4.38 2.24 15.04
CA GLY A 192 5.39 3.23 14.66
C GLY A 192 6.64 2.65 14.01
N ASN A 193 6.64 1.38 13.60
CA ASN A 193 7.77 0.76 12.93
C ASN A 193 7.86 1.23 11.47
N ALA A 194 9.07 1.19 10.90
CA ALA A 194 9.32 1.58 9.52
C ALA A 194 10.16 0.55 8.76
N VAL A 195 9.73 0.20 7.55
CA VAL A 195 10.54 -0.55 6.58
C VAL A 195 10.89 0.37 5.44
N VAL A 196 12.16 0.71 5.25
CA VAL A 196 12.58 1.78 4.32
C VAL A 196 13.75 1.32 3.45
N GLY A 197 13.71 1.67 2.17
CA GLY A 197 14.80 1.45 1.21
C GLY A 197 15.22 0.01 0.96
N CYS A 198 14.47 -0.98 1.47
CA CYS A 198 14.82 -2.40 1.38
C CYS A 198 14.60 -2.98 -0.02
N PHE A 199 15.37 -4.02 -0.35
CA PHE A 199 15.16 -4.85 -1.53
C PHE A 199 14.66 -6.23 -1.13
N ILE A 200 13.45 -6.59 -1.59
CA ILE A 200 12.70 -7.74 -1.09
C ILE A 200 12.28 -8.61 -2.27
N GLY A 201 12.92 -9.77 -2.39
CA GLY A 201 12.70 -10.78 -3.44
C GLY A 201 13.60 -10.59 -4.67
N MET A 202 14.47 -9.57 -4.65
CA MET A 202 15.45 -9.30 -5.69
C MET A 202 16.80 -8.88 -5.10
N TYR A 203 17.88 -9.22 -5.80
CA TYR A 203 19.21 -8.71 -5.48
C TYR A 203 19.28 -7.20 -5.72
N GLY A 204 20.20 -6.51 -5.01
CA GLY A 204 20.31 -5.05 -5.10
C GLY A 204 20.82 -4.46 -6.40
N ASN A 205 21.14 -5.29 -7.40
CA ASN A 205 21.27 -4.84 -8.78
C ASN A 205 19.91 -4.64 -9.48
N GLY A 206 18.80 -4.96 -8.81
CA GLY A 206 17.43 -4.79 -9.26
C GLY A 206 17.02 -5.65 -10.44
N THR A 207 17.80 -6.68 -10.83
CA THR A 207 17.55 -7.47 -12.06
C THR A 207 17.57 -8.98 -11.86
N LEU A 208 18.23 -9.48 -10.81
CA LEU A 208 18.21 -10.91 -10.47
C LEU A 208 17.17 -11.16 -9.39
N VAL A 209 16.30 -12.14 -9.62
CA VAL A 209 15.21 -12.55 -8.71
C VAL A 209 15.68 -13.69 -7.82
N ASP A 210 15.33 -13.62 -6.54
CA ASP A 210 15.46 -14.70 -5.56
C ASP A 210 14.33 -14.55 -4.54
N GLY A 211 13.13 -14.91 -5.00
CA GLY A 211 11.87 -14.57 -4.35
C GLY A 211 11.73 -15.09 -2.93
N ASN A 212 11.14 -14.30 -2.05
CA ASN A 212 10.63 -14.80 -0.78
C ASN A 212 9.23 -15.40 -0.98
N ARG A 213 8.71 -16.12 0.02
CA ARG A 213 7.30 -16.56 0.01
C ARG A 213 6.35 -15.37 -0.08
N ASN A 214 6.50 -14.38 0.81
CA ASN A 214 5.80 -13.10 0.73
C ASN A 214 6.79 -11.96 0.98
N GLY A 215 6.47 -10.75 0.54
CA GLY A 215 7.32 -9.59 0.78
C GLY A 215 7.24 -9.11 2.23
N ILE A 216 6.30 -8.21 2.53
CA ILE A 216 6.10 -7.64 3.87
C ILE A 216 4.71 -8.00 4.39
N ARG A 217 4.60 -8.40 5.67
CA ARG A 217 3.33 -8.70 6.32
C ARG A 217 3.14 -7.82 7.57
N LEU A 218 1.99 -7.14 7.64
CA LEU A 218 1.48 -6.40 8.79
C LEU A 218 0.29 -7.20 9.34
N GLY A 219 0.42 -7.75 10.54
CA GLY A 219 -0.62 -8.58 11.13
C GLY A 219 -0.79 -8.46 12.64
N TYR A 220 -1.79 -9.17 13.15
CA TYR A 220 -2.12 -9.31 14.57
C TYR A 220 -2.27 -7.97 15.28
N ASP A 221 -3.23 -7.15 14.88
CA ASP A 221 -3.54 -5.86 15.51
C ASP A 221 -2.41 -4.82 15.43
N THR A 222 -1.40 -5.01 14.56
CA THR A 222 -0.35 -4.00 14.36
C THR A 222 -0.90 -2.69 13.76
N HIS A 223 -0.36 -1.54 14.19
CA HIS A 223 -0.89 -0.23 13.80
C HIS A 223 0.14 0.89 13.72
N ASP A 224 -0.19 1.98 13.02
CA ASP A 224 0.67 3.15 12.88
C ASP A 224 2.08 2.85 12.31
N ASN A 225 2.24 1.79 11.51
CA ASN A 225 3.51 1.45 10.88
C ASN A 225 3.61 2.02 9.45
N SER A 226 4.84 2.25 8.99
CA SER A 226 5.13 2.71 7.63
C SER A 226 5.90 1.65 6.84
N VAL A 227 5.39 1.30 5.66
CA VAL A 227 6.15 0.59 4.64
C VAL A 227 6.49 1.58 3.54
N GLY A 228 7.78 1.93 3.49
CA GLY A 228 8.34 2.93 2.60
C GLY A 228 8.41 4.32 3.25
N THR A 229 8.71 5.31 2.41
CA THR A 229 8.96 6.70 2.82
C THR A 229 8.42 7.67 1.77
N SER A 230 8.28 8.92 2.20
CA SER A 230 7.92 10.08 1.38
C SER A 230 9.09 10.69 0.61
N ASP A 231 10.31 10.19 0.81
CA ASP A 231 11.51 10.66 0.13
C ASP A 231 11.72 9.91 -1.21
N THR A 232 12.07 10.67 -2.25
CA THR A 232 12.12 10.14 -3.62
C THR A 232 13.32 9.22 -3.83
N GLY A 233 13.10 7.98 -4.28
CA GLY A 233 14.17 6.99 -4.52
C GLY A 233 14.53 6.13 -3.30
N GLU A 234 13.78 6.28 -2.21
CA GLU A 234 14.06 5.65 -0.91
C GLU A 234 12.96 4.66 -0.49
N GLY A 235 11.95 4.45 -1.35
CA GLY A 235 10.96 3.39 -1.15
C GLY A 235 11.55 1.98 -1.28
N ASN A 236 10.79 1.01 -0.80
CA ASN A 236 11.19 -0.39 -0.92
C ASN A 236 10.96 -0.89 -2.36
N LEU A 237 11.84 -1.78 -2.83
CA LEU A 237 11.64 -2.58 -4.03
C LEU A 237 11.15 -3.97 -3.61
N ILE A 238 9.89 -4.29 -3.89
CA ILE A 238 9.21 -5.49 -3.42
C ILE A 238 8.70 -6.28 -4.62
N SER A 239 9.53 -7.21 -5.12
CA SER A 239 9.31 -7.85 -6.42
C SER A 239 9.87 -9.26 -6.44
N GLY A 240 9.34 -10.12 -7.31
CA GLY A 240 9.81 -11.49 -7.48
C GLY A 240 9.40 -12.43 -6.36
N ASN A 241 8.51 -12.02 -5.44
CA ASN A 241 8.03 -12.88 -4.36
C ASN A 241 6.94 -13.83 -4.87
N GLU A 242 6.84 -15.02 -4.30
CA GLU A 242 5.89 -16.06 -4.73
C GLU A 242 4.43 -15.75 -4.36
N GLY A 243 4.22 -14.92 -3.35
CA GLY A 243 2.92 -14.48 -2.84
C GLY A 243 2.66 -13.01 -3.12
N TYR A 244 2.09 -12.30 -2.14
CA TYR A 244 1.87 -10.86 -2.25
C TYR A 244 3.13 -10.06 -1.92
N GLY A 245 3.28 -8.89 -2.54
CA GLY A 245 4.32 -7.93 -2.18
C GLY A 245 4.13 -7.41 -0.75
N VAL A 246 2.93 -6.90 -0.44
CA VAL A 246 2.57 -6.45 0.92
C VAL A 246 1.23 -7.05 1.34
N THR A 247 1.12 -7.54 2.56
CA THR A 247 -0.14 -8.01 3.16
C THR A 247 -0.44 -7.27 4.45
N ILE A 248 -1.67 -6.74 4.59
CA ILE A 248 -2.24 -6.21 5.81
C ILE A 248 -3.40 -7.13 6.21
N THR A 249 -3.35 -7.71 7.40
CA THR A 249 -4.25 -8.79 7.84
C THR A 249 -4.55 -8.67 9.33
N ASP A 250 -5.42 -9.54 9.84
CA ASP A 250 -5.60 -9.81 11.27
C ASP A 250 -5.87 -8.56 12.10
N ARG A 251 -6.84 -7.76 11.63
CA ARG A 251 -7.32 -6.52 12.26
C ARG A 251 -6.27 -5.42 12.40
N SER A 252 -5.21 -5.44 11.59
CA SER A 252 -4.23 -4.36 11.53
C SER A 252 -4.80 -3.08 10.93
N TYR A 253 -4.48 -1.94 11.55
CA TYR A 253 -5.12 -0.66 11.24
C TYR A 253 -4.18 0.53 11.26
N ALA A 254 -4.56 1.66 10.64
CA ALA A 254 -3.75 2.89 10.62
C ALA A 254 -2.31 2.71 10.09
N ASN A 255 -2.04 1.66 9.31
CA ASN A 255 -0.75 1.48 8.65
C ASN A 255 -0.72 2.25 7.32
N THR A 256 0.48 2.68 6.93
CA THR A 256 0.69 3.46 5.70
C THR A 256 1.69 2.76 4.79
N ILE A 257 1.32 2.58 3.52
CA ILE A 257 2.18 2.01 2.48
C ILE A 257 2.47 3.11 1.46
N THR A 258 3.69 3.66 1.40
CA THR A 258 4.02 4.82 0.55
C THR A 258 5.35 4.70 -0.18
N GLY A 259 5.40 5.24 -1.39
CA GLY A 259 6.65 5.40 -2.15
C GLY A 259 7.28 4.09 -2.65
N ASN A 260 6.61 2.94 -2.54
CA ASN A 260 7.20 1.63 -2.85
C ASN A 260 7.08 1.26 -4.34
N TYR A 261 8.00 0.43 -4.82
CA TYR A 261 7.89 -0.25 -6.13
C TYR A 261 7.54 -1.70 -5.88
N ILE A 262 6.33 -2.11 -6.28
CA ILE A 262 5.76 -3.42 -5.95
C ILE A 262 5.46 -4.17 -7.24
N GLY A 263 6.38 -5.07 -7.61
CA GLY A 263 6.35 -5.90 -8.81
C GLY A 263 7.37 -5.53 -9.90
N PRO A 264 7.61 -4.23 -10.22
CA PRO A 264 8.65 -3.81 -11.15
C PRO A 264 10.08 -4.04 -10.64
N ASN A 265 11.06 -3.89 -11.53
CA ASN A 265 12.47 -3.77 -11.22
C ASN A 265 12.80 -2.38 -10.66
N ILE A 266 14.07 -2.14 -10.31
CA ILE A 266 14.53 -0.86 -9.78
C ILE A 266 14.37 0.33 -10.75
N SER A 267 14.34 0.06 -12.07
CA SER A 267 14.09 1.07 -13.10
C SER A 267 12.59 1.36 -13.30
N GLY A 268 11.71 0.55 -12.72
CA GLY A 268 10.26 0.67 -12.79
C GLY A 268 9.65 0.43 -14.17
N ASP A 269 10.39 -0.19 -15.11
CA ASP A 269 10.01 -0.30 -16.53
C ASP A 269 9.82 -1.75 -17.03
N VAL A 270 10.29 -2.73 -16.27
CA VAL A 270 10.10 -4.17 -16.45
C VAL A 270 9.92 -4.77 -15.07
N GLY A 271 9.20 -5.87 -14.89
CA GLY A 271 9.07 -6.48 -13.57
C GLY A 271 9.02 -8.00 -13.64
N PRO A 272 9.70 -8.71 -12.74
CA PRO A 272 9.41 -10.12 -12.51
C PRO A 272 8.03 -10.34 -11.90
N GLY A 273 7.42 -9.29 -11.31
CA GLY A 273 6.13 -9.37 -10.64
C GLY A 273 6.22 -10.07 -9.29
N ASN A 274 5.22 -9.87 -8.43
CA ASN A 274 4.92 -10.83 -7.37
C ASN A 274 3.84 -11.78 -7.88
N ASP A 275 3.95 -13.08 -7.55
CA ASP A 275 3.11 -14.13 -8.15
C ASP A 275 1.67 -14.16 -7.61
N GLY A 276 1.44 -13.71 -6.36
CA GLY A 276 0.10 -13.56 -5.79
C GLY A 276 -0.60 -12.27 -6.23
N GLY A 277 0.08 -11.12 -6.06
CA GLY A 277 -0.47 -9.78 -6.32
C GLY A 277 0.40 -8.69 -5.69
N GLY A 278 0.02 -7.42 -5.88
CA GLY A 278 0.77 -6.31 -5.31
C GLY A 278 0.55 -6.19 -3.79
N ILE A 279 -0.64 -5.73 -3.40
CA ILE A 279 -1.00 -5.47 -2.00
C ILE A 279 -2.32 -6.17 -1.66
N LEU A 280 -2.36 -6.91 -0.54
CA LEU A 280 -3.57 -7.54 0.01
C LEU A 280 -3.98 -6.90 1.33
N LEU A 281 -5.26 -6.51 1.45
CA LEU A 281 -5.92 -6.13 2.70
C LEU A 281 -7.03 -7.14 2.99
N SER A 282 -6.93 -7.84 4.13
CA SER A 282 -7.82 -8.96 4.45
C SER A 282 -8.06 -9.10 5.96
N ASN A 283 -8.92 -10.04 6.36
CA ASN A 283 -9.07 -10.49 7.75
C ASN A 283 -9.22 -9.35 8.78
N GLY A 284 -10.06 -8.36 8.48
CA GLY A 284 -10.34 -7.26 9.40
C GLY A 284 -9.45 -6.03 9.24
N ALA A 285 -8.56 -5.99 8.23
CA ALA A 285 -7.71 -4.82 7.97
C ALA A 285 -8.57 -3.56 7.75
N CYS A 286 -8.37 -2.53 8.58
CA CYS A 286 -9.20 -1.34 8.55
C CYS A 286 -8.43 -0.04 8.72
N ALA A 287 -8.95 1.08 8.20
CA ALA A 287 -8.33 2.40 8.36
C ALA A 287 -6.86 2.49 7.91
N ASN A 288 -6.42 1.67 6.95
CA ASN A 288 -5.07 1.73 6.40
C ASN A 288 -5.03 2.65 5.17
N ILE A 289 -3.84 3.21 4.89
CA ILE A 289 -3.61 4.10 3.75
C ILE A 289 -2.60 3.45 2.80
N VAL A 290 -2.99 3.32 1.53
CA VAL A 290 -2.11 2.89 0.43
C VAL A 290 -1.87 4.07 -0.50
N GLY A 291 -0.66 4.59 -0.45
CA GLY A 291 -0.22 5.79 -1.15
C GLY A 291 -0.38 7.03 -0.27
N GLY A 292 -0.55 8.21 -0.88
CA GLY A 292 -0.66 9.46 -0.12
C GLY A 292 -0.80 10.71 -0.97
N SER A 293 -0.95 11.84 -0.31
CA SER A 293 -1.37 13.13 -0.89
C SER A 293 -0.33 13.91 -1.70
N THR A 294 0.90 13.38 -1.83
CA THR A 294 2.02 14.00 -2.58
C THR A 294 2.60 13.02 -3.58
N SER A 295 3.23 13.54 -4.64
CA SER A 295 3.79 12.68 -5.70
C SER A 295 4.86 11.70 -5.22
N SER A 296 5.53 12.00 -4.10
CA SER A 296 6.56 11.14 -3.52
C SER A 296 6.01 10.03 -2.64
N HIS A 297 4.75 10.13 -2.17
CA HIS A 297 4.05 9.03 -1.48
C HIS A 297 3.53 7.94 -2.43
N ARG A 298 3.61 8.16 -3.75
CA ARG A 298 3.04 7.29 -4.79
C ARG A 298 3.71 5.92 -4.80
N ASN A 299 2.92 4.86 -4.58
CA ASN A 299 3.38 3.51 -4.90
C ASN A 299 3.26 3.27 -6.42
N LEU A 300 4.21 2.51 -6.95
CA LEU A 300 4.19 1.94 -8.29
C LEU A 300 3.86 0.45 -8.17
N ILE A 301 2.64 0.05 -8.55
CA ILE A 301 2.11 -1.29 -8.34
C ILE A 301 1.77 -1.92 -9.69
N SER A 302 2.71 -2.69 -10.23
CA SER A 302 2.72 -3.07 -11.64
C SER A 302 3.42 -4.41 -11.85
N ALA A 303 3.20 -5.05 -13.00
CA ALA A 303 3.77 -6.36 -13.37
C ALA A 303 3.45 -7.54 -12.42
N ASN A 304 2.59 -7.38 -11.41
CA ASN A 304 2.22 -8.50 -10.54
C ASN A 304 1.36 -9.52 -11.32
N SER A 305 1.47 -10.81 -11.00
CA SER A 305 0.75 -11.87 -11.69
C SER A 305 -0.76 -11.88 -11.37
N GLY A 306 -1.15 -11.39 -10.19
CA GLY A 306 -2.54 -11.20 -9.78
C GLY A 306 -3.02 -9.75 -9.89
N ASP A 307 -3.93 -9.34 -8.99
CA ASP A 307 -4.42 -7.97 -8.90
C ASP A 307 -3.33 -7.02 -8.39
N GLY A 308 -3.46 -5.73 -8.71
CA GLY A 308 -2.60 -4.69 -8.13
C GLY A 308 -2.84 -4.56 -6.63
N ILE A 309 -4.08 -4.23 -6.24
CA ILE A 309 -4.51 -4.14 -4.84
C ILE A 309 -5.81 -4.92 -4.64
N THR A 310 -5.87 -5.78 -3.62
CA THR A 310 -7.08 -6.54 -3.27
C THR A 310 -7.54 -6.22 -1.85
N LEU A 311 -8.82 -5.85 -1.70
CA LEU A 311 -9.53 -5.72 -0.42
C LEU A 311 -10.58 -6.83 -0.35
N ILE A 312 -10.47 -7.72 0.65
CA ILE A 312 -11.31 -8.92 0.73
C ILE A 312 -11.76 -9.26 2.15
N GLY A 313 -13.09 -9.40 2.31
CA GLY A 313 -13.72 -9.85 3.55
C GLY A 313 -14.69 -8.81 4.12
N SER A 314 -15.68 -9.27 4.89
CA SER A 314 -16.75 -8.45 5.47
C SER A 314 -16.29 -7.44 6.50
N ASP A 315 -15.09 -7.60 7.02
CA ASP A 315 -14.55 -6.76 8.10
C ASP A 315 -13.42 -5.85 7.57
N VAL A 316 -13.23 -5.78 6.24
CA VAL A 316 -12.25 -4.91 5.59
C VAL A 316 -12.91 -3.60 5.22
N GLU A 317 -12.68 -2.57 6.03
CA GLU A 317 -13.40 -1.30 5.96
C GLU A 317 -12.52 -0.07 6.19
N LEU A 318 -13.00 1.10 5.75
CA LEU A 318 -12.38 2.40 6.02
C LEU A 318 -10.95 2.55 5.48
N ASN A 319 -10.51 1.68 4.56
CA ASN A 319 -9.20 1.80 3.95
C ASN A 319 -9.22 2.82 2.82
N ILE A 320 -8.12 3.57 2.66
CA ILE A 320 -7.96 4.61 1.64
C ILE A 320 -6.84 4.22 0.69
N ILE A 321 -7.13 4.21 -0.60
CA ILE A 321 -6.14 4.01 -1.67
C ILE A 321 -6.03 5.31 -2.45
N GLU A 322 -4.93 6.06 -2.31
CA GLU A 322 -4.78 7.37 -2.95
C GLU A 322 -3.39 7.61 -3.57
N GLY A 323 -3.35 8.37 -4.66
CA GLY A 323 -2.09 8.82 -5.27
C GLY A 323 -1.18 7.73 -5.87
N ASN A 324 -1.67 6.54 -6.21
CA ASN A 324 -0.87 5.42 -6.74
C ASN A 324 -0.76 5.41 -8.29
N ILE A 325 0.26 4.76 -8.85
CA ILE A 325 0.26 4.28 -10.26
C ILE A 325 0.10 2.76 -10.24
N ILE A 326 -0.92 2.25 -10.94
CA ILE A 326 -1.29 0.83 -10.93
C ILE A 326 -1.41 0.33 -12.37
N GLY A 327 -0.49 -0.55 -12.78
CA GLY A 327 -0.46 -1.21 -14.09
C GLY A 327 0.30 -0.47 -15.21
N LEU A 328 0.98 0.63 -14.87
CA LEU A 328 1.90 1.35 -15.77
C LEU A 328 3.33 1.32 -15.25
N GLU A 329 4.30 1.63 -16.09
CA GLU A 329 5.68 1.89 -15.64
C GLU A 329 5.81 3.24 -14.91
N MET A 330 6.96 3.50 -14.28
CA MET A 330 7.20 4.63 -13.37
C MET A 330 6.84 6.01 -13.93
N SER A 331 7.02 6.25 -15.23
CA SER A 331 6.65 7.53 -15.85
C SER A 331 5.13 7.71 -16.02
N GLY A 332 4.37 6.64 -15.80
CA GLY A 332 2.91 6.60 -15.94
C GLY A 332 2.46 6.68 -17.40
N ARG A 333 3.29 6.27 -18.36
CA ARG A 333 3.01 6.45 -19.80
C ARG A 333 2.93 5.15 -20.57
N TYR A 334 3.68 4.13 -20.18
CA TYR A 334 3.67 2.83 -20.87
C TYR A 334 3.09 1.73 -19.99
N LEU A 335 2.58 0.70 -20.65
CA LEU A 335 1.95 -0.44 -20.00
C LEU A 335 2.98 -1.28 -19.24
N LEU A 336 2.67 -1.62 -18.00
CA LEU A 336 3.36 -2.62 -17.20
C LEU A 336 2.30 -3.32 -16.33
N GLY A 337 1.25 -3.82 -16.99
CA GLY A 337 0.00 -4.24 -16.37
C GLY A 337 0.17 -5.32 -15.31
N ASN A 338 -0.67 -5.27 -14.28
CA ASN A 338 -0.91 -6.42 -13.43
C ASN A 338 -1.71 -7.49 -14.19
N GLY A 339 -1.60 -8.75 -13.78
CA GLY A 339 -2.22 -9.90 -14.43
C GLY A 339 -3.73 -10.00 -14.21
N GLY A 340 -4.23 -9.41 -13.14
CA GLY A 340 -5.64 -9.29 -12.78
C GLY A 340 -6.19 -7.86 -12.89
N ASP A 341 -7.11 -7.53 -12.00
CA ASP A 341 -7.72 -6.20 -11.87
C ASP A 341 -6.68 -5.20 -11.30
N GLY A 342 -6.84 -3.91 -11.59
CA GLY A 342 -6.00 -2.89 -10.95
C GLY A 342 -6.26 -2.83 -9.45
N ILE A 343 -7.52 -2.67 -9.08
CA ILE A 343 -8.00 -2.72 -7.69
C ILE A 343 -9.25 -3.61 -7.62
N ARG A 344 -9.28 -4.55 -6.68
CA ARG A 344 -10.43 -5.44 -6.44
C ARG A 344 -10.96 -5.27 -5.02
N LEU A 345 -12.24 -4.95 -4.88
CA LEU A 345 -12.99 -4.93 -3.60
C LEU A 345 -14.01 -6.05 -3.64
N CYS A 346 -13.94 -7.00 -2.70
CA CYS A 346 -14.83 -8.15 -2.77
C CYS A 346 -15.16 -8.84 -1.44
N SER A 347 -16.12 -9.76 -1.52
CA SER A 347 -16.49 -10.69 -0.43
C SER A 347 -16.85 -9.99 0.87
N GLY A 348 -17.56 -8.86 0.77
CA GLY A 348 -18.03 -8.10 1.94
C GLY A 348 -17.26 -6.82 2.23
N ALA A 349 -16.16 -6.51 1.53
CA ALA A 349 -15.41 -5.27 1.78
C ALA A 349 -16.30 -4.04 1.62
N HIS A 350 -16.34 -3.15 2.62
CA HIS A 350 -17.30 -2.05 2.66
C HIS A 350 -16.70 -0.75 3.22
N ASP A 351 -17.32 0.39 2.93
CA ASP A 351 -16.89 1.70 3.43
C ASP A 351 -15.41 2.04 3.13
N ASN A 352 -14.86 1.50 2.03
CA ASN A 352 -13.50 1.81 1.57
C ASN A 352 -13.52 2.93 0.52
N GLN A 353 -12.43 3.68 0.42
CA GLN A 353 -12.28 4.79 -0.52
C GLN A 353 -11.12 4.54 -1.50
N VAL A 354 -11.40 4.68 -2.79
CA VAL A 354 -10.41 4.67 -3.87
C VAL A 354 -10.34 6.06 -4.47
N GLY A 355 -9.21 6.72 -4.22
CA GLY A 355 -8.92 8.12 -4.51
C GLY A 355 -9.37 9.04 -3.38
N SER A 356 -9.22 10.35 -3.56
CA SER A 356 -9.41 11.31 -2.47
C SER A 356 -9.66 12.72 -3.00
N SER A 357 -10.71 13.37 -2.51
CA SER A 357 -11.10 14.73 -2.90
C SER A 357 -10.21 15.83 -2.32
N ASP A 358 -9.35 15.48 -1.35
CA ASP A 358 -8.59 16.42 -0.53
C ASP A 358 -7.09 16.44 -0.87
N THR A 359 -6.68 15.76 -1.94
CA THR A 359 -5.26 15.62 -2.31
C THR A 359 -4.92 16.28 -3.63
N THR A 360 -3.62 16.43 -3.89
CA THR A 360 -3.11 16.88 -5.19
C THR A 360 -2.75 15.73 -6.12
N THR A 361 -3.03 14.49 -5.70
CA THR A 361 -2.54 13.27 -6.33
C THR A 361 -3.65 12.31 -6.66
N ILE A 362 -3.72 11.95 -7.93
CA ILE A 362 -4.73 11.05 -8.47
C ILE A 362 -4.15 9.63 -8.54
N ASN A 363 -4.96 8.61 -8.24
CA ASN A 363 -4.64 7.25 -8.66
C ASN A 363 -4.73 7.16 -10.18
N VAL A 364 -3.72 6.55 -10.80
CA VAL A 364 -3.72 6.22 -12.23
C VAL A 364 -3.80 4.70 -12.35
N ILE A 365 -4.95 4.19 -12.78
CA ILE A 365 -5.30 2.77 -12.78
C ILE A 365 -5.51 2.33 -14.23
N SER A 366 -4.46 1.81 -14.85
CA SER A 366 -4.41 1.67 -16.30
C SER A 366 -3.53 0.49 -16.71
N GLY A 367 -3.80 -0.08 -17.87
CA GLY A 367 -2.99 -1.16 -18.44
C GLY A 367 -3.08 -2.51 -17.73
N ASN A 368 -3.95 -2.67 -16.73
CA ASN A 368 -4.17 -3.95 -16.06
C ASN A 368 -4.87 -4.93 -17.01
N ASN A 369 -4.58 -6.23 -16.88
CA ASN A 369 -5.16 -7.24 -17.77
C ASN A 369 -6.65 -7.51 -17.51
N GLY A 370 -7.11 -7.28 -16.28
CA GLY A 370 -8.52 -7.27 -15.86
C GLY A 370 -9.16 -5.88 -15.98
N SER A 371 -10.17 -5.60 -15.15
CA SER A 371 -10.80 -4.29 -15.04
C SER A 371 -9.90 -3.31 -14.28
N GLY A 372 -10.12 -2.00 -14.45
CA GLY A 372 -9.43 -1.00 -13.65
C GLY A 372 -9.76 -1.15 -12.16
N VAL A 373 -11.05 -1.06 -11.85
CA VAL A 373 -11.60 -1.32 -10.51
C VAL A 373 -12.71 -2.37 -10.62
N HIS A 374 -12.73 -3.35 -9.72
CA HIS A 374 -13.74 -4.39 -9.68
C HIS A 374 -14.35 -4.52 -8.28
N ILE A 375 -15.65 -4.28 -8.16
CA ILE A 375 -16.43 -4.36 -6.93
C ILE A 375 -17.38 -5.57 -7.05
N SER A 376 -17.17 -6.61 -6.25
CA SER A 376 -17.91 -7.87 -6.43
C SER A 376 -18.27 -8.60 -5.13
N GLY A 377 -19.47 -9.16 -5.10
CA GLY A 377 -19.89 -10.08 -4.04
C GLY A 377 -20.87 -9.46 -3.06
N THR A 378 -21.68 -10.33 -2.46
CA THR A 378 -22.66 -9.96 -1.45
C THR A 378 -21.98 -9.28 -0.25
N GLY A 379 -22.57 -8.17 0.19
CA GLY A 379 -22.06 -7.40 1.32
C GLY A 379 -20.96 -6.40 0.95
N THR A 380 -20.45 -6.42 -0.29
CA THR A 380 -19.53 -5.38 -0.76
C THR A 380 -20.33 -4.12 -1.10
N GLU A 381 -20.38 -3.19 -0.14
CA GLU A 381 -21.24 -2.02 -0.18
C GLU A 381 -20.59 -0.74 0.37
N ASN A 382 -21.18 0.42 0.09
CA ASN A 382 -20.71 1.73 0.55
C ASN A 382 -19.26 2.08 0.17
N ASN A 383 -18.68 1.40 -0.82
CA ASN A 383 -17.35 1.76 -1.31
C ASN A 383 -17.47 2.97 -2.23
N THR A 384 -16.51 3.89 -2.10
CA THR A 384 -16.49 5.17 -2.82
C THR A 384 -15.27 5.24 -3.73
N ILE A 385 -15.50 5.47 -5.02
CA ILE A 385 -14.46 5.60 -6.04
C ILE A 385 -14.52 7.03 -6.57
N ILE A 386 -13.54 7.87 -6.24
CA ILE A 386 -13.52 9.31 -6.56
C ILE A 386 -12.13 9.78 -6.98
N ASP A 387 -12.04 10.80 -7.82
CA ASP A 387 -10.76 11.41 -8.26
C ASP A 387 -9.72 10.41 -8.82
N ASN A 388 -10.17 9.48 -9.68
CA ASN A 388 -9.28 8.52 -10.34
C ASN A 388 -9.15 8.79 -11.84
N ILE A 389 -7.96 8.52 -12.41
CA ILE A 389 -7.75 8.34 -13.85
C ILE A 389 -7.71 6.84 -14.14
N ILE A 390 -8.69 6.34 -14.89
CA ILE A 390 -8.86 4.91 -15.15
C ILE A 390 -8.83 4.63 -16.65
N GLY A 391 -7.80 3.93 -17.11
CA GLY A 391 -7.58 3.53 -18.52
C GLY A 391 -6.85 4.55 -19.39
N LEU A 392 -6.30 5.62 -18.79
CA LEU A 392 -5.43 6.60 -19.45
C LEU A 392 -4.05 6.65 -18.79
N ALA A 393 -3.04 7.13 -19.53
CA ALA A 393 -1.77 7.53 -18.96
C ALA A 393 -1.94 8.67 -17.93
N ILE A 394 -0.91 8.91 -17.11
CA ILE A 394 -0.90 9.94 -16.06
C ILE A 394 -1.19 11.36 -16.55
N ASN A 395 -1.04 11.63 -17.85
CA ASN A 395 -1.40 12.91 -18.43
C ASN A 395 -2.92 13.13 -18.55
N GLY A 396 -3.74 12.07 -18.43
CA GLY A 396 -5.19 12.15 -18.56
C GLY A 396 -5.71 12.28 -20.01
N TYR A 397 -4.88 12.03 -21.03
CA TYR A 397 -5.25 12.16 -22.44
C TYR A 397 -4.93 10.93 -23.29
N THR A 398 -3.84 10.21 -22.97
CA THR A 398 -3.38 9.09 -23.80
C THR A 398 -4.01 7.78 -23.33
N PRO A 399 -4.78 7.05 -24.16
CA PRO A 399 -5.34 5.77 -23.76
C PRO A 399 -4.27 4.74 -23.40
N GLN A 400 -4.46 4.09 -22.24
CA GLN A 400 -3.70 2.96 -21.72
C GLN A 400 -4.69 2.00 -21.06
N GLY A 401 -5.68 1.55 -21.84
CA GLY A 401 -6.87 0.88 -21.34
C GLY A 401 -6.61 -0.32 -20.45
N ASN A 402 -7.45 -0.49 -19.44
CA ASN A 402 -7.54 -1.77 -18.75
C ASN A 402 -8.26 -2.80 -19.64
N GLY A 403 -7.96 -4.07 -19.36
CA GLY A 403 -8.51 -5.22 -20.04
C GLY A 403 -7.66 -5.67 -21.21
N ARG A 404 -7.02 -6.85 -21.12
CA ARG A 404 -6.33 -7.43 -22.28
C ARG A 404 -7.30 -7.78 -23.41
N TYR A 405 -8.55 -8.08 -23.07
CA TYR A 405 -9.59 -8.53 -24.01
C TYR A 405 -10.97 -7.91 -23.79
N SER A 406 -11.38 -7.67 -22.53
CA SER A 406 -12.75 -7.21 -22.20
C SER A 406 -12.86 -6.56 -20.82
N GLY A 407 -11.77 -5.99 -20.31
CA GLY A 407 -11.76 -5.36 -18.98
C GLY A 407 -12.47 -4.01 -19.02
N ASP A 408 -13.40 -3.80 -18.09
CA ASP A 408 -14.11 -2.54 -17.92
C ASP A 408 -13.22 -1.53 -17.19
N GLY A 409 -13.53 -0.24 -17.27
CA GLY A 409 -12.91 0.75 -16.39
C GLY A 409 -13.27 0.43 -14.93
N ILE A 410 -14.57 0.32 -14.66
CA ILE A 410 -15.12 -0.11 -13.38
C ILE A 410 -16.19 -1.18 -13.61
N LEU A 411 -16.02 -2.36 -13.00
CA LEU A 411 -17.01 -3.44 -12.99
C LEU A 411 -17.63 -3.56 -11.59
N ILE A 412 -18.96 -3.59 -11.51
CA ILE A 412 -19.72 -3.84 -10.28
C ILE A 412 -20.62 -5.05 -10.55
N ASP A 413 -20.45 -6.14 -9.80
CA ASP A 413 -21.23 -7.36 -10.04
C ASP A 413 -21.49 -8.21 -8.78
N SER A 414 -22.06 -9.40 -9.02
CA SER A 414 -22.18 -10.45 -7.99
C SER A 414 -22.89 -9.99 -6.71
N SER A 415 -23.95 -9.18 -6.86
CA SER A 415 -24.75 -8.63 -5.75
C SER A 415 -24.07 -7.56 -4.88
N ALA A 416 -23.00 -6.92 -5.38
CA ALA A 416 -22.48 -5.69 -4.79
C ALA A 416 -23.49 -4.54 -4.93
N ARG A 417 -23.67 -3.73 -3.89
CA ARG A 417 -24.74 -2.72 -3.84
C ARG A 417 -24.32 -1.45 -3.11
N ASN A 418 -25.05 -0.35 -3.30
CA ASN A 418 -24.80 0.92 -2.60
C ASN A 418 -23.36 1.45 -2.76
N ASN A 419 -22.70 1.20 -3.89
CA ASN A 419 -21.36 1.75 -4.16
C ASN A 419 -21.48 3.06 -4.95
N TYR A 420 -20.55 3.99 -4.70
CA TYR A 420 -20.57 5.35 -5.23
C TYR A 420 -19.39 5.56 -6.17
N ILE A 421 -19.67 5.85 -7.45
CA ILE A 421 -18.68 6.16 -8.47
C ILE A 421 -18.79 7.63 -8.81
N GLY A 422 -17.85 8.43 -8.30
CA GLY A 422 -17.81 9.87 -8.41
C GLY A 422 -18.69 10.56 -7.38
N GLY A 423 -19.09 11.81 -7.66
CA GLY A 423 -19.83 12.63 -6.72
C GLY A 423 -20.35 13.93 -7.34
N SER A 424 -20.57 14.96 -6.52
CA SER A 424 -21.21 16.22 -6.93
C SER A 424 -20.24 17.38 -7.13
N ILE A 425 -18.99 17.26 -6.66
CA ILE A 425 -17.95 18.29 -6.83
C ILE A 425 -16.86 17.84 -7.81
N GLU A 426 -16.09 18.79 -8.35
CA GLU A 426 -15.06 18.51 -9.35
C GLU A 426 -13.95 17.60 -8.82
N SER A 427 -13.55 17.75 -7.56
CA SER A 427 -12.53 16.90 -6.94
C SER A 427 -13.03 15.49 -6.58
N GLU A 428 -14.28 15.14 -6.84
CA GLU A 428 -14.78 13.76 -6.72
C GLU A 428 -14.82 13.05 -8.08
N ARG A 429 -14.62 13.77 -9.19
CA ARG A 429 -14.83 13.28 -10.54
C ARG A 429 -13.78 12.25 -10.97
N ASN A 430 -14.22 11.06 -11.34
CA ASN A 430 -13.36 10.14 -12.06
C ASN A 430 -13.30 10.47 -13.56
N THR A 431 -12.14 10.21 -14.18
CA THR A 431 -11.99 10.11 -15.63
C THR A 431 -11.81 8.64 -16.02
N ILE A 432 -12.83 8.04 -16.62
CA ILE A 432 -12.94 6.62 -16.90
C ILE A 432 -13.00 6.42 -18.42
N SER A 433 -11.85 6.16 -19.03
CA SER A 433 -11.65 6.34 -20.47
C SER A 433 -10.56 5.42 -21.02
N GLY A 434 -10.58 5.14 -22.31
CA GLY A 434 -9.56 4.32 -22.97
C GLY A 434 -9.63 2.82 -22.68
N ASN A 435 -10.59 2.34 -21.88
CA ASN A 435 -10.70 0.93 -21.48
C ASN A 435 -11.20 0.06 -22.64
N ILE A 436 -10.78 -1.20 -22.65
CA ILE A 436 -11.12 -2.14 -23.73
C ILE A 436 -12.59 -2.58 -23.65
N GLY A 437 -13.19 -2.58 -22.46
CA GLY A 437 -14.62 -2.80 -22.22
C GLY A 437 -15.41 -1.49 -22.07
N PHE A 438 -16.47 -1.54 -21.24
CA PHE A 438 -17.25 -0.36 -20.86
C PHE A 438 -16.44 0.54 -19.92
N GLY A 439 -16.81 1.82 -19.87
CA GLY A 439 -16.31 2.71 -18.82
C GLY A 439 -16.77 2.22 -17.45
N VAL A 440 -18.08 2.06 -17.26
CA VAL A 440 -18.67 1.48 -16.04
C VAL A 440 -19.67 0.40 -16.41
N HIS A 441 -19.59 -0.76 -15.78
CA HIS A 441 -20.48 -1.89 -16.00
C HIS A 441 -21.07 -2.40 -14.69
N ILE A 442 -22.40 -2.35 -14.57
CA ILE A 442 -23.17 -2.85 -13.43
C ILE A 442 -23.92 -4.09 -13.89
N ASN A 443 -23.53 -5.25 -13.39
CA ASN A 443 -23.91 -6.53 -13.97
C ASN A 443 -24.51 -7.49 -12.95
N GLY A 444 -25.56 -8.19 -13.38
CA GLY A 444 -26.08 -9.35 -12.68
C GLY A 444 -27.16 -9.05 -11.63
N PRO A 445 -27.90 -10.09 -11.19
CA PRO A 445 -28.98 -9.94 -10.24
C PRO A 445 -28.47 -9.57 -8.84
N GLY A 446 -29.24 -8.73 -8.15
CA GLY A 446 -28.92 -8.26 -6.80
C GLY A 446 -27.89 -7.12 -6.76
N THR A 447 -27.25 -6.81 -7.89
CA THR A 447 -26.30 -5.69 -8.03
C THR A 447 -27.08 -4.39 -8.14
N ASN A 448 -27.42 -3.81 -6.99
CA ASN A 448 -28.48 -2.80 -6.90
C ASN A 448 -28.03 -1.52 -6.23
N SER A 449 -28.76 -0.43 -6.48
CA SER A 449 -28.58 0.84 -5.77
C SER A 449 -27.16 1.42 -5.85
N ASN A 450 -26.39 1.06 -6.88
CA ASN A 450 -25.10 1.68 -7.14
C ASN A 450 -25.30 2.99 -7.91
N SER A 451 -24.48 3.99 -7.60
CA SER A 451 -24.56 5.33 -8.17
C SER A 451 -23.33 5.64 -9.03
N VAL A 452 -23.55 6.17 -10.22
CA VAL A 452 -22.50 6.68 -11.11
C VAL A 452 -22.79 8.16 -11.35
N THR A 453 -22.08 9.05 -10.68
CA THR A 453 -22.36 10.51 -10.66
C THR A 453 -21.12 11.35 -10.94
N GLY A 454 -21.28 12.42 -11.71
CA GLY A 454 -20.27 13.47 -11.89
C GLY A 454 -19.00 13.06 -12.62
N ASN A 455 -18.99 11.93 -13.33
CA ASN A 455 -17.81 11.36 -13.99
C ASN A 455 -17.62 11.84 -15.44
N PHE A 456 -16.38 11.73 -15.93
CA PHE A 456 -16.06 11.77 -17.35
C PHE A 456 -15.86 10.35 -17.88
N ILE A 457 -16.68 9.94 -18.84
CA ILE A 457 -16.70 8.56 -19.34
C ILE A 457 -16.55 8.56 -20.88
N GLY A 458 -15.40 8.09 -21.36
CA GLY A 458 -15.05 8.04 -22.79
C GLY A 458 -14.40 9.32 -23.35
N THR A 459 -14.07 10.26 -22.46
CA THR A 459 -13.45 11.56 -22.81
C THR A 459 -12.10 11.75 -22.13
N SER A 460 -11.30 12.71 -22.60
CA SER A 460 -10.08 13.15 -21.92
C SER A 460 -10.38 13.75 -20.54
N PHE A 461 -9.36 13.90 -19.71
CA PHE A 461 -9.44 14.42 -18.34
C PHE A 461 -10.14 15.79 -18.20
N ASN A 462 -10.13 16.60 -19.26
CA ASN A 462 -10.84 17.89 -19.30
C ASN A 462 -12.23 17.83 -19.99
N GLY A 463 -12.73 16.64 -20.30
CA GLY A 463 -14.04 16.42 -20.91
C GLY A 463 -14.22 16.98 -22.32
N SER A 464 -13.14 17.35 -23.02
CA SER A 464 -13.19 18.11 -24.28
C SER A 464 -12.91 17.31 -25.55
N SER A 465 -12.26 16.15 -25.43
CA SER A 465 -11.90 15.28 -26.56
C SER A 465 -12.23 13.81 -26.24
N SER A 466 -12.35 12.97 -27.26
CA SER A 466 -12.63 11.54 -27.08
C SER A 466 -11.37 10.78 -26.67
N ALA A 467 -11.50 9.95 -25.64
CA ALA A 467 -10.56 8.90 -25.27
C ALA A 467 -11.40 7.65 -25.01
N TYR A 468 -11.89 7.07 -26.10
CA TYR A 468 -13.03 6.16 -26.10
C TYR A 468 -12.81 4.92 -25.21
N ASN A 469 -13.83 4.55 -24.44
CA ASN A 469 -14.03 3.15 -24.05
C ASN A 469 -14.79 2.42 -25.17
N GLN A 470 -14.91 1.10 -25.10
CA GLN A 470 -15.77 0.35 -26.02
C GLN A 470 -17.27 0.67 -25.84
N GLY A 471 -17.70 1.06 -24.64
CA GLY A 471 -19.02 1.63 -24.36
C GLY A 471 -18.98 2.52 -23.12
N GLY A 472 -19.99 3.38 -22.92
CA GLY A 472 -20.02 4.30 -21.78
C GLY A 472 -20.37 3.58 -20.47
N VAL A 473 -21.65 3.65 -20.08
CA VAL A 473 -22.18 2.97 -18.89
C VAL A 473 -23.11 1.85 -19.30
N ALA A 474 -22.91 0.65 -18.77
CA ALA A 474 -23.78 -0.51 -19.00
C ALA A 474 -24.43 -0.99 -17.69
N ILE A 475 -25.72 -1.26 -17.72
CA ILE A 475 -26.49 -1.92 -16.66
C ILE A 475 -27.15 -3.14 -17.29
N THR A 476 -26.79 -4.35 -16.84
CA THR A 476 -27.14 -5.58 -17.56
C THR A 476 -27.53 -6.74 -16.64
N ASN A 477 -28.10 -7.79 -17.25
CA ASN A 477 -28.30 -9.11 -16.66
C ASN A 477 -29.03 -9.14 -15.30
N GLY A 478 -30.01 -8.27 -15.10
CA GLY A 478 -30.85 -8.28 -13.89
C GLY A 478 -30.46 -7.29 -12.80
N ALA A 479 -29.51 -6.37 -13.05
CA ALA A 479 -29.16 -5.30 -12.13
C ALA A 479 -30.31 -4.26 -12.03
N GLN A 480 -30.63 -3.82 -10.81
CA GLN A 480 -31.81 -2.98 -10.55
C GLN A 480 -31.54 -1.78 -9.66
N TYR A 481 -32.39 -0.76 -9.76
CA TYR A 481 -32.35 0.42 -8.87
C TYR A 481 -31.03 1.21 -8.91
N ASN A 482 -30.22 1.04 -9.96
CA ASN A 482 -28.97 1.77 -10.11
C ASN A 482 -29.23 3.13 -10.75
N GLU A 483 -28.31 4.07 -10.49
CA GLU A 483 -28.42 5.45 -10.91
C GLU A 483 -27.22 5.88 -11.76
N VAL A 484 -27.51 6.52 -12.89
CA VAL A 484 -26.52 7.14 -13.77
C VAL A 484 -26.85 8.62 -13.88
N GLY A 485 -25.98 9.43 -13.29
CA GLY A 485 -26.14 10.86 -13.09
C GLY A 485 -26.94 11.15 -11.83
N GLY A 486 -27.53 12.34 -11.72
CA GLY A 486 -28.22 12.75 -10.50
C GLY A 486 -29.18 13.91 -10.67
N SER A 487 -29.71 14.41 -9.56
CA SER A 487 -30.66 15.53 -9.52
C SER A 487 -30.03 16.84 -9.03
N ILE A 488 -28.82 16.77 -8.48
CA ILE A 488 -28.06 17.91 -7.98
C ILE A 488 -27.08 18.36 -9.07
N GLU A 489 -26.84 19.67 -9.15
CA GLU A 489 -25.79 20.22 -10.01
C GLU A 489 -24.45 19.56 -9.70
N GLY A 490 -23.73 19.14 -10.75
CA GLY A 490 -22.45 18.43 -10.61
C GLY A 490 -22.55 16.90 -10.59
N GLU A 491 -23.70 16.31 -10.25
CA GLU A 491 -23.89 14.85 -10.28
C GLU A 491 -24.05 14.28 -11.71
N GLY A 492 -24.25 15.14 -12.70
CA GLY A 492 -24.37 14.74 -14.10
C GLY A 492 -23.06 14.21 -14.68
N ASN A 493 -23.09 13.01 -15.27
CA ASN A 493 -21.91 12.50 -15.99
C ASN A 493 -21.81 13.11 -17.39
N VAL A 494 -20.58 13.17 -17.92
CA VAL A 494 -20.31 13.32 -19.36
C VAL A 494 -20.00 11.96 -19.94
N ILE A 495 -20.92 11.40 -20.73
CA ILE A 495 -20.82 10.06 -21.30
C ILE A 495 -20.77 10.17 -22.83
N SER A 496 -19.55 10.30 -23.34
CA SER A 496 -19.32 10.76 -24.71
C SER A 496 -18.08 10.13 -25.31
N GLY A 497 -18.04 10.09 -26.63
CA GLY A 497 -16.87 9.63 -27.37
C GLY A 497 -16.60 8.14 -27.27
N ASN A 498 -17.48 7.32 -26.68
CA ASN A 498 -17.32 5.86 -26.57
C ASN A 498 -17.56 5.20 -27.94
N ARG A 499 -16.78 4.17 -28.31
CA ARG A 499 -16.78 3.63 -29.68
C ARG A 499 -16.65 2.10 -29.72
N SER A 500 -17.70 1.44 -30.20
CA SER A 500 -17.64 0.08 -30.72
C SER A 500 -18.35 0.03 -32.07
N SER A 501 -17.85 -0.80 -32.98
CA SER A 501 -18.50 -1.08 -34.26
C SER A 501 -19.61 -2.13 -34.15
N LEU A 502 -19.72 -2.81 -33.01
CA LEU A 502 -20.68 -3.89 -32.78
C LEU A 502 -21.85 -3.38 -31.95
N PHE A 503 -23.03 -3.20 -32.56
CA PHE A 503 -24.27 -2.95 -31.81
C PHE A 503 -24.60 -4.15 -30.91
N PRO A 504 -25.04 -3.95 -29.65
CA PRO A 504 -25.38 -2.69 -28.98
C PRO A 504 -24.22 -2.01 -28.23
N LEU A 505 -22.99 -2.51 -28.36
CA LEU A 505 -21.80 -1.92 -27.74
C LEU A 505 -21.51 -0.55 -28.39
N GLY A 506 -20.85 0.35 -27.66
CA GLY A 506 -20.54 1.71 -28.15
C GLY A 506 -21.61 2.76 -27.91
N GLY A 507 -22.71 2.41 -27.22
CA GLY A 507 -23.68 3.39 -26.73
C GLY A 507 -23.13 4.24 -25.58
N GLY A 508 -23.78 5.37 -25.32
CA GLY A 508 -23.55 6.18 -24.12
C GLY A 508 -23.97 5.40 -22.88
N VAL A 509 -25.27 5.16 -22.73
CA VAL A 509 -25.84 4.33 -21.65
C VAL A 509 -26.60 3.14 -22.24
N LEU A 510 -26.29 1.93 -21.76
CA LEU A 510 -26.93 0.68 -22.16
C LEU A 510 -27.63 0.06 -20.95
N ILE A 511 -28.95 -0.17 -21.05
CA ILE A 511 -29.75 -0.90 -20.06
C ILE A 511 -30.36 -2.11 -20.75
N TYR A 512 -29.90 -3.31 -20.43
CA TYR A 512 -30.13 -4.48 -21.27
C TYR A 512 -30.41 -5.76 -20.49
N ASN A 513 -31.03 -6.72 -21.17
CA ASN A 513 -31.45 -8.04 -20.66
C ASN A 513 -32.64 -8.03 -19.69
N THR A 514 -33.29 -9.19 -19.59
CA THR A 514 -34.48 -9.40 -18.76
C THR A 514 -34.16 -9.23 -17.28
N GLY A 515 -35.04 -8.54 -16.55
CA GLY A 515 -34.89 -8.29 -15.11
C GLY A 515 -34.10 -7.02 -14.78
N THR A 516 -33.44 -6.39 -15.76
CA THR A 516 -32.70 -5.14 -15.58
C THR A 516 -33.66 -3.95 -15.51
N ASN A 517 -34.10 -3.63 -14.30
CA ASN A 517 -35.29 -2.81 -14.07
C ASN A 517 -35.09 -1.72 -13.03
N HIS A 518 -35.95 -0.71 -13.07
CA HIS A 518 -35.99 0.38 -12.08
C HIS A 518 -34.69 1.20 -11.99
N ASN A 519 -33.86 1.16 -13.03
CA ASN A 519 -32.67 1.99 -13.14
C ASN A 519 -33.04 3.38 -13.65
N ARG A 520 -32.25 4.39 -13.26
CA ARG A 520 -32.47 5.79 -13.60
C ARG A 520 -31.27 6.37 -14.32
N VAL A 521 -31.52 7.12 -15.37
CA VAL A 521 -30.51 7.91 -16.09
C VAL A 521 -30.99 9.36 -16.09
N ARG A 522 -30.36 10.25 -15.33
CA ARG A 522 -30.82 11.64 -15.16
C ARG A 522 -29.67 12.63 -15.05
N GLY A 523 -29.89 13.87 -15.49
CA GLY A 523 -28.91 14.96 -15.36
C GLY A 523 -27.61 14.79 -16.18
N ASN A 524 -27.53 13.87 -17.13
CA ASN A 524 -26.28 13.59 -17.86
C ASN A 524 -26.13 14.43 -19.14
N ILE A 525 -24.88 14.62 -19.57
CA ILE A 525 -24.51 15.06 -20.93
C ILE A 525 -24.03 13.83 -21.71
N ILE A 526 -24.73 13.46 -22.79
CA ILE A 526 -24.47 12.23 -23.55
C ILE A 526 -24.28 12.55 -25.04
N GLY A 527 -23.07 12.29 -25.54
CA GLY A 527 -22.67 12.53 -26.94
C GLY A 527 -22.12 13.93 -27.24
N LEU A 528 -21.96 14.77 -26.20
CA LEU A 528 -21.36 16.11 -26.29
C LEU A 528 -20.16 16.25 -25.34
N ASN A 529 -19.36 17.30 -25.51
CA ASN A 529 -18.31 17.67 -24.55
C ASN A 529 -18.90 18.19 -23.21
N ILE A 530 -18.05 18.39 -22.20
CA ILE A 530 -18.45 18.89 -20.86
C ILE A 530 -19.25 20.21 -20.89
N LYS A 531 -19.07 21.05 -21.92
CA LYS A 531 -19.85 22.30 -22.06
C LYS A 531 -21.24 22.08 -22.66
N GLY A 532 -21.56 20.88 -23.12
CA GLY A 532 -22.79 20.57 -23.85
C GLY A 532 -22.89 21.28 -25.21
N MET A 533 -21.78 21.67 -25.82
CA MET A 533 -21.78 22.52 -27.03
C MET A 533 -21.26 21.83 -28.29
N ASN A 534 -20.24 20.97 -28.18
CA ASN A 534 -19.65 20.29 -29.34
C ASN A 534 -19.91 18.80 -29.27
N ALA A 535 -20.25 18.20 -30.42
CA ALA A 535 -20.46 16.76 -30.52
C ALA A 535 -19.17 15.97 -30.25
N LEU A 536 -19.26 15.00 -29.35
CA LEU A 536 -18.29 13.95 -29.08
C LEU A 536 -19.06 12.63 -29.13
N LEU A 537 -19.40 12.21 -30.36
CA LEU A 537 -20.38 11.16 -30.60
C LEU A 537 -19.99 9.84 -29.95
N ASN A 538 -20.97 9.17 -29.35
CA ASN A 538 -20.87 7.74 -29.06
C ASN A 538 -21.07 6.95 -30.37
N GLY A 539 -20.48 5.75 -30.48
CA GLY A 539 -20.45 4.97 -31.72
C GLY A 539 -21.78 4.31 -32.11
N SER A 540 -22.77 4.33 -31.22
CA SER A 540 -24.11 3.80 -31.46
C SER A 540 -25.19 4.82 -31.07
N ALA A 541 -25.94 4.60 -29.97
CA ALA A 541 -26.98 5.50 -29.50
C ALA A 541 -26.58 6.17 -28.18
N GLY A 542 -27.20 7.31 -27.88
CA GLY A 542 -27.01 7.97 -26.58
C GLY A 542 -27.48 7.10 -25.42
N VAL A 543 -28.71 6.59 -25.50
CA VAL A 543 -29.29 5.66 -24.50
C VAL A 543 -30.00 4.51 -25.21
N ILE A 544 -29.75 3.27 -24.77
CA ILE A 544 -30.38 2.05 -25.26
C ILE A 544 -31.07 1.35 -24.09
N ILE A 545 -32.36 1.02 -24.25
CA ILE A 545 -33.09 0.10 -23.37
C ILE A 545 -33.56 -1.07 -24.23
N GLY A 546 -33.18 -2.30 -23.88
CA GLY A 546 -33.48 -3.45 -24.74
C GLY A 546 -33.50 -4.82 -24.04
N ASP A 547 -33.85 -5.83 -24.84
CA ASP A 547 -33.81 -7.26 -24.47
C ASP A 547 -34.55 -7.63 -23.17
N GLY A 548 -35.71 -7.02 -22.96
CA GLY A 548 -36.58 -7.33 -21.82
C GLY A 548 -36.31 -6.51 -20.56
N ALA A 549 -35.42 -5.52 -20.62
CA ALA A 549 -35.29 -4.49 -19.58
C ALA A 549 -36.58 -3.64 -19.49
N GLN A 550 -37.10 -3.43 -18.28
CA GLN A 550 -38.40 -2.79 -18.04
C GLN A 550 -38.35 -1.78 -16.89
N TRP A 551 -39.32 -0.86 -16.85
CA TRP A 551 -39.50 0.09 -15.74
C TRP A 551 -38.29 0.98 -15.44
N ASN A 552 -37.46 1.28 -16.44
CA ASN A 552 -36.33 2.19 -16.33
C ASN A 552 -36.76 3.62 -16.70
N VAL A 553 -36.12 4.62 -16.11
CA VAL A 553 -36.46 6.05 -16.29
C VAL A 553 -35.29 6.80 -16.92
N ILE A 554 -35.56 7.54 -18.00
CA ILE A 554 -34.60 8.44 -18.66
C ILE A 554 -35.08 9.88 -18.49
N GLY A 555 -34.40 10.64 -17.63
CA GLY A 555 -34.76 11.99 -17.21
C GLY A 555 -35.40 12.01 -15.81
N GLY A 556 -36.08 13.11 -15.49
CA GLY A 556 -36.86 13.27 -14.27
C GLY A 556 -37.90 14.38 -14.38
N GLU A 557 -38.45 14.80 -13.24
CA GLU A 557 -39.53 15.78 -13.16
C GLU A 557 -39.00 17.23 -13.08
N THR A 558 -37.75 17.43 -12.70
CA THR A 558 -37.11 18.75 -12.64
C THR A 558 -36.16 19.00 -13.82
N GLU A 559 -35.81 20.27 -14.06
CA GLU A 559 -34.85 20.65 -15.10
C GLU A 559 -33.46 20.03 -14.85
N SER A 560 -33.01 19.98 -13.60
CA SER A 560 -31.70 19.39 -13.24
C SER A 560 -31.62 17.88 -13.46
N GLU A 561 -32.76 17.19 -13.55
CA GLU A 561 -32.82 15.76 -13.86
C GLU A 561 -32.86 15.48 -15.37
N GLY A 562 -32.98 16.51 -16.21
CA GLY A 562 -33.01 16.38 -17.66
C GLY A 562 -31.66 15.93 -18.22
N ASN A 563 -31.66 14.89 -19.06
CA ASN A 563 -30.46 14.53 -19.82
C ASN A 563 -30.34 15.40 -21.08
N VAL A 564 -29.13 15.84 -21.41
CA VAL A 564 -28.78 16.36 -22.72
C VAL A 564 -28.25 15.22 -23.57
N ILE A 565 -29.09 14.69 -24.47
CA ILE A 565 -28.72 13.59 -25.38
C ILE A 565 -28.68 14.14 -26.80
N SER A 566 -27.48 14.33 -27.35
CA SER A 566 -27.31 14.92 -28.68
C SER A 566 -26.00 14.49 -29.33
N GLY A 567 -25.94 14.57 -30.66
CA GLY A 567 -24.76 14.22 -31.43
C GLY A 567 -24.35 12.75 -31.28
N ASN A 568 -25.29 11.81 -31.15
CA ASN A 568 -25.00 10.37 -31.17
C ASN A 568 -25.38 9.78 -32.53
#